data_AF-A0A3B9PIT0-F1
#
_entry.id   AF-A0A3B9PIT0-F1
#
_cell.length_a   1.000
_cell.length_b   1.000
_cell.length_c   1.000
_cell.angle_alpha   90.00
_cell.angle_beta   90.00
_cell.angle_gamma   90.00
#
_symmetry.space_group_name_H-M   'P 1'
#
loop_
_entity.id
_entity.type
_entity.pdbx_description
1 polymer ?
#
loop_
_entity_poly.entity_id
_entity_poly.type
_entity_poly.pdbx_seq_one_letter_code
_entity_poly.pdbx_strand_id
1 'polypeptide(L)' 'ADNDLPKVIGTTQLAGVEVAFPLLSDELTDFSTTLPPEWKLKRLTLRWFFKEALRGFLPDEIIAK' A
#
# COMPACT_ATOMS: atom_id res chain seq x y z
N ALA A 1 10.73 -3.39 6.95
CA ALA A 1 10.07 -2.08 6.81
C ALA A 1 9.78 -1.56 8.21
N ASP A 2 10.80 -1.57 9.07
CA ASP A 2 10.51 -1.75 10.50
C ASP A 2 10.36 -0.41 11.24
N ASN A 3 10.79 0.68 10.58
CA ASN A 3 10.82 2.02 11.17
C ASN A 3 10.03 3.06 10.36
N ASP A 4 9.23 2.64 9.36
CA ASP A 4 8.56 3.61 8.47
C ASP A 4 7.52 4.46 9.20
N LEU A 5 6.74 3.88 10.13
CA LEU A 5 5.75 4.64 10.90
C LEU A 5 6.40 5.63 11.86
N PRO A 6 7.34 5.25 12.76
CA PRO A 6 8.03 6.22 13.61
C PRO A 6 8.75 7.31 12.82
N LYS A 7 9.37 6.95 11.69
CA LYS A 7 10.07 7.89 10.81
C LYS A 7 9.12 8.93 10.22
N VAL A 8 8.00 8.50 9.64
CA VAL A 8 7.05 9.40 9.02
C VAL A 8 6.40 10.30 10.07
N ILE A 9 5.89 9.71 11.16
CA ILE A 9 5.24 10.45 12.26
C ILE A 9 6.18 11.52 12.83
N GLY A 10 7.41 11.14 13.18
CA GLY A 10 8.38 12.09 13.76
C GLY A 10 8.74 13.21 12.79
N THR A 11 8.92 12.89 11.51
CA THR A 11 9.29 13.89 10.49
C THR A 11 8.14 14.88 10.23
N THR A 12 6.90 14.40 10.12
CA THR A 12 5.73 15.26 9.86
C THR A 12 5.39 16.11 11.07
N GLN A 13 5.57 15.58 12.29
CA GLN A 13 5.45 16.36 13.52
C GLN A 13 6.48 17.50 13.57
N LEU A 14 7.75 17.25 13.23
CA LEU A 14 8.78 18.29 13.16
C LEU A 14 8.48 19.36 12.11
N ALA A 15 7.84 18.97 11.00
CA ALA A 15 7.41 19.89 9.95
C ALA A 15 6.09 20.62 10.26
N GLY A 16 5.42 20.29 11.37
CA GLY A 16 4.12 20.88 11.73
C GLY A 16 2.98 20.51 10.77
N VAL A 17 3.07 19.34 10.12
CA VAL A 17 2.05 18.86 9.18
C VAL A 17 1.39 17.57 9.68
N GLU A 18 0.12 17.41 9.37
CA GLU A 18 -0.62 16.19 9.67
C GLU A 18 -0.30 15.07 8.67
N VAL A 19 -0.42 13.82 9.11
CA VAL A 19 -0.19 12.65 8.28
C VAL A 19 -1.29 11.61 8.46
N ALA A 20 -1.64 10.95 7.37
CA ALA A 20 -2.59 9.84 7.34
C ALA A 20 -1.96 8.60 6.70
N PHE A 21 -2.43 7.42 7.10
CA PHE A 21 -2.00 6.13 6.56
C PHE A 21 -3.22 5.32 6.06
N PRO A 22 -3.85 5.69 4.92
CA PRO A 22 -5.11 5.07 4.48
C PRO A 22 -5.02 3.55 4.29
N LEU A 23 -3.83 3.05 3.93
CA LEU A 23 -3.59 1.62 3.74
C LEU A 23 -3.54 0.81 5.04
N LEU A 24 -3.57 1.47 6.21
CA LEU A 24 -3.61 0.86 7.54
C LEU A 24 -4.98 1.00 8.23
N SER A 25 -6.01 1.45 7.51
CA SER A 25 -7.37 1.47 8.04
C SER A 25 -7.88 0.06 8.33
N ASP A 26 -8.71 -0.09 9.36
CA ASP A 26 -9.32 -1.37 9.72
C ASP A 26 -10.17 -1.92 8.58
N GLU A 27 -10.98 -1.07 7.93
CA GLU A 27 -11.82 -1.46 6.78
C GLU A 27 -11.00 -2.08 5.63
N LEU A 28 -9.88 -1.46 5.26
CA LEU A 28 -9.03 -2.00 4.20
C LEU A 28 -8.28 -3.26 4.66
N THR A 29 -7.90 -3.31 5.93
CA THR A 29 -7.25 -4.48 6.52
C THR A 29 -8.20 -5.68 6.48
N ASP A 30 -9.44 -5.50 6.92
CA ASP A 30 -10.49 -6.52 6.91
C ASP A 30 -10.76 -6.99 5.48
N PHE A 31 -10.94 -6.09 4.52
CA PHE A 31 -11.07 -6.44 3.10
C PHE A 31 -9.85 -7.23 2.58
N SER A 32 -8.63 -6.85 2.96
CA SER A 32 -7.41 -7.56 2.57
C SER A 32 -7.39 -8.99 3.10
N THR A 33 -8.03 -9.28 4.25
CA THR A 33 -8.15 -10.65 4.77
C THR A 33 -9.07 -11.54 3.95
N THR A 34 -10.01 -10.96 3.18
CA THR A 34 -10.93 -11.73 2.32
C THR A 34 -10.33 -12.11 0.97
N LEU A 35 -9.19 -11.51 0.59
CA LEU A 35 -8.55 -11.76 -0.70
C LEU A 35 -7.89 -13.14 -0.76
N PRO A 36 -7.96 -13.85 -1.91
CA PRO A 36 -7.21 -15.08 -2.10
C PRO A 36 -5.70 -14.87 -1.86
N PRO A 37 -5.02 -15.74 -1.10
CA PRO A 37 -3.60 -15.57 -0.78
C PRO A 37 -2.70 -15.43 -2.03
N GLU A 38 -3.04 -16.13 -3.11
CA GLU A 38 -2.32 -16.11 -4.38
C GLU A 38 -2.42 -14.76 -5.13
N TRP A 39 -3.32 -13.87 -4.73
CA TRP A 39 -3.38 -12.50 -5.26
C TRP A 39 -2.42 -11.56 -4.52
N LYS A 40 -2.09 -11.84 -3.26
CA LYS A 40 -1.08 -11.10 -2.49
C LYS A 40 0.32 -11.36 -3.07
N LEU A 41 0.56 -12.59 -3.54
CA LEU A 41 1.76 -12.98 -4.25
C LEU A 41 1.44 -13.97 -5.39
N LYS A 42 1.40 -13.48 -6.63
CA LYS A 42 1.10 -14.32 -7.80
C LYS A 42 2.38 -14.83 -8.42
N ARG A 43 2.71 -16.11 -8.18
CA ARG A 43 4.00 -16.71 -8.57
C ARG A 43 5.17 -15.93 -7.97
N LEU A 44 5.95 -15.23 -8.82
CA LEU A 44 7.09 -14.41 -8.41
C LEU A 44 6.78 -12.90 -8.54
N THR A 45 5.52 -12.53 -8.77
CA THR A 45 5.10 -11.13 -8.96
C THR A 45 4.62 -10.53 -7.64
N LEU A 46 5.44 -9.65 -7.06
CA LEU A 46 5.10 -8.90 -5.85
C LEU A 46 3.95 -7.92 -6.10
N ARG A 47 3.07 -7.75 -5.10
CA ARG A 47 1.98 -6.76 -5.09
C ARG A 47 1.06 -6.86 -6.31
N TRP A 48 0.88 -8.07 -6.85
CA TRP A 48 0.11 -8.31 -8.06
C TRP A 48 -1.31 -7.72 -7.98
N PHE A 49 -2.02 -7.96 -6.86
CA PHE A 49 -3.35 -7.39 -6.62
C PHE A 49 -3.40 -5.87 -6.81
N PHE A 50 -2.48 -5.12 -6.20
CA PHE A 50 -2.44 -3.66 -6.30
C PHE A 50 -2.20 -3.19 -7.74
N LYS A 51 -1.32 -3.87 -8.48
CA LYS A 51 -1.02 -3.55 -9.88
C LYS A 51 -2.24 -3.71 -10.77
N GLU A 52 -3.01 -4.79 -10.56
CA GLU A 52 -4.25 -4.99 -11.32
C GLU A 52 -5.37 -4.04 -10.89
N ALA A 53 -5.53 -3.79 -9.59
CA ALA A 53 -6.57 -2.88 -9.07
C ALA A 53 -6.38 -1.42 -9.54
N LEU A 54 -5.14 -1.02 -9.87
CA LEU A 54 -4.79 0.32 -10.33
C LEU A 54 -4.71 0.44 -11.87
N ARG A 55 -4.95 -0.65 -12.61
CA ARG A 55 -4.92 -0.62 -14.09
C ARG A 55 -6.01 0.30 -14.62
N GLY A 56 -5.64 1.18 -15.55
CA GLY A 56 -6.56 2.20 -16.08
C GLY A 56 -6.75 3.42 -15.18
N PHE A 57 -6.26 3.37 -13.93
CA PHE A 57 -6.16 4.54 -13.05
C PHE A 57 -4.75 5.15 -13.10
N LEU A 58 -3.71 4.31 -13.02
CA LEU A 58 -2.31 4.73 -13.20
C LEU A 58 -1.84 4.49 -14.64
N PRO A 59 -0.87 5.29 -15.13
CA PRO A 59 -0.17 4.98 -16.38
C PRO A 59 0.50 3.60 -16.31
N ASP A 60 0.47 2.87 -17.43
CA ASP A 60 1.03 1.51 -17.50
C ASP A 60 2.53 1.48 -17.14
N GLU A 61 3.26 2.56 -17.43
CA GLU A 61 4.68 2.73 -17.09
C GLU A 61 4.95 2.66 -15.58
N ILE A 62 4.04 3.20 -14.76
CA ILE A 62 4.14 3.16 -13.29
C ILE A 62 3.82 1.76 -12.78
N ILE A 63 2.86 1.07 -13.41
CA ILE A 63 2.46 -0.30 -13.05
C ILE A 63 3.57 -1.30 -13.43
N ALA A 64 4.25 -1.08 -14.56
CA ALA A 64 5.29 -1.96 -15.09
C ALA A 64 6.62 -1.89 -14.32
N LYS A 65 6.85 -0.84 -13.53
CA LYS A 65 8.04 -0.69 -12.67
C LYS A 65 8.11 -1.74 -11.56
#